data_AF-S2ZCI8-F1
#
_entry.id   AF-S2ZCI8-F1
#
_cell.length_a   1.000
_cell.length_b   1.000
_cell.length_c   1.000
_cell.angle_alpha   90.00
_cell.angle_beta   90.00
_cell.angle_gamma   90.00
#
_symmetry.space_group_name_H-M   'P 1'
#
loop_
_entity.id
_entity.type
_entity.pdbx_description
1 polymer ?
#
loop_
_entity_poly.entity_id
_entity_poly.type
_entity_poly.pdbx_seq_one_letter_code
_entity_poly.pdbx_strand_id
1 'polypeptide(L)'
;MIVDYVGVLDEDVETQRRWRQLFEAARKEGVALAILSNDPGGPGAEEIREWEYRGIVDAVVLSGEVGAEKPTEEAFQAAADAINLPLSDCVLVDDSILNIRGAVEAGMVGVFYQQFDRAVVEITGLFDIDGEF
;
A
#
# COMPACT_ATOMS: atom_id res chain seq x y z
N MET A 1 -2.40 3.60 5.35
CA MET A 1 -1.77 3.63 4.01
C MET A 1 -1.75 2.22 3.45
N ILE A 2 -2.28 2.04 2.25
CA ILE A 2 -2.36 0.76 1.54
C ILE A 2 -1.53 0.90 0.27
N VAL A 3 -0.60 -0.01 0.02
CA VAL A 3 0.41 0.11 -1.04
C VAL A 3 0.39 -1.15 -1.91
N ASP A 4 0.52 -1.01 -3.23
CA ASP A 4 0.77 -2.16 -4.09
C ASP A 4 2.14 -2.79 -3.82
N TYR A 5 2.31 -4.05 -4.19
CA TYR A 5 3.61 -4.70 -4.16
C TYR A 5 4.34 -4.58 -5.49
N VAL A 6 3.74 -5.13 -6.55
CA VAL A 6 4.35 -5.18 -7.88
C VAL A 6 4.32 -3.79 -8.51
N GLY A 7 5.47 -3.32 -8.99
CA GLY A 7 5.63 -1.98 -9.58
C GLY A 7 5.78 -0.85 -8.56
N VAL A 8 5.78 -1.16 -7.25
CA VAL A 8 5.91 -0.15 -6.18
C VAL A 8 6.94 -0.56 -5.13
N LEU A 9 6.80 -1.73 -4.51
CA LEU A 9 7.66 -2.23 -3.43
C LEU A 9 8.69 -3.28 -3.88
N ASP A 10 8.53 -3.86 -5.07
CA ASP A 10 9.45 -4.84 -5.67
C ASP A 10 10.53 -4.20 -6.56
N GLU A 11 10.69 -2.87 -6.46
CA GLU A 11 11.74 -2.12 -7.15
C GLU A 11 13.16 -2.45 -6.63
N ASP A 12 14.15 -1.70 -7.11
CA ASP A 12 15.55 -1.90 -6.74
C ASP A 12 15.80 -1.69 -5.23
N VAL A 13 16.95 -2.19 -4.77
CA VAL A 13 17.32 -2.23 -3.34
C VAL A 13 17.37 -0.84 -2.69
N GLU A 14 17.76 0.21 -3.44
CA GLU A 14 17.80 1.57 -2.92
C GLU A 14 16.38 2.09 -2.71
N THR A 15 15.50 1.93 -3.70
CA THR A 15 14.09 2.33 -3.60
C THR A 15 13.36 1.57 -2.49
N GLN A 16 13.60 0.26 -2.34
CA GLN A 16 13.06 -0.51 -1.21
C GLN A 16 13.54 -0.01 0.15
N ARG A 17 14.80 0.43 0.26
CA ARG A 17 15.30 1.04 1.51
C ARG A 17 14.55 2.33 1.83
N ARG A 18 14.30 3.18 0.83
CA ARG A 18 13.58 4.46 1.00
C ARG A 18 12.13 4.22 1.43
N TRP A 19 11.45 3.24 0.82
CA TRP A 19 10.12 2.78 1.27
C TRP A 19 10.10 2.35 2.73
N ARG A 20 11.09 1.56 3.17
CA ARG A 20 11.18 1.13 4.57
C ARG A 20 11.38 2.31 5.53
N GLN A 21 12.19 3.31 5.15
CA GLN A 21 12.37 4.53 5.94
C GLN A 21 11.08 5.35 6.03
N LEU A 22 10.35 5.47 4.92
CA LEU A 22 9.05 6.14 4.88
C LEU A 22 8.02 5.42 5.76
N PHE A 23 7.97 4.09 5.71
CA PHE A 23 7.10 3.29 6.57
C PHE A 23 7.43 3.45 8.06
N GLU A 24 8.72 3.46 8.42
CA GLU A 24 9.14 3.73 9.79
C GLU A 24 8.71 5.12 10.28
N ALA A 25 8.74 6.14 9.40
CA ALA A 25 8.28 7.48 9.74
C ALA A 25 6.75 7.56 9.83
N ALA A 26 6.03 6.98 8.87
CA ALA A 26 4.57 6.90 8.90
C ALA A 26 4.05 6.22 10.17
N ARG A 27 4.73 5.15 10.63
CA ARG A 27 4.39 4.49 11.90
C ARG A 27 4.54 5.40 13.12
N LYS A 28 5.50 6.33 13.13
CA LYS A 28 5.65 7.30 14.24
C LYS A 28 4.48 8.27 14.32
N GLU A 29 3.87 8.57 13.18
CA GLU A 29 2.63 9.36 13.07
C GLU A 29 1.36 8.51 13.27
N GLY A 30 1.50 7.23 13.68
CA GLY A 30 0.37 6.35 13.95
C GLY A 30 -0.34 5.81 12.71
N VAL A 31 0.30 5.88 11.53
CA VAL A 31 -0.25 5.37 10.29
C VAL A 31 -0.16 3.84 10.25
N ALA A 32 -1.31 3.17 10.11
CA ALA A 32 -1.36 1.74 9.82
C ALA A 32 -0.98 1.45 8.35
N LEU A 33 -0.26 0.37 8.11
CA LEU A 33 0.34 0.02 6.82
C LEU A 33 -0.18 -1.33 6.33
N ALA A 34 -0.64 -1.40 5.09
CA ALA A 34 -0.99 -2.66 4.44
C ALA A 34 -0.43 -2.76 3.03
N ILE A 35 -0.21 -3.99 2.58
CA ILE A 35 -0.03 -4.31 1.16
C ILE A 35 -1.33 -4.85 0.60
N LEU A 36 -1.75 -4.35 -0.56
CA LEU A 36 -2.83 -4.94 -1.36
C LEU A 36 -2.29 -5.25 -2.76
N SER A 37 -2.07 -6.52 -3.06
CA SER A 37 -1.51 -6.97 -4.34
C SER A 37 -2.51 -7.82 -5.12
N ASN A 38 -2.61 -7.56 -6.43
CA ASN A 38 -3.32 -8.45 -7.36
C ASN A 38 -2.45 -9.66 -7.69
N ASP A 39 -2.25 -10.52 -6.69
CA ASP A 39 -1.44 -11.74 -6.76
C ASP A 39 -2.30 -12.98 -6.46
N PRO A 40 -2.13 -14.10 -7.19
CA PRO A 40 -2.89 -15.32 -6.95
C PRO A 40 -2.66 -15.97 -5.58
N GLY A 41 -1.63 -15.55 -4.84
CA GLY A 41 -1.31 -16.03 -3.50
C GLY A 41 -0.62 -17.40 -3.49
N GLY A 42 -0.85 -18.14 -2.42
CA GLY A 42 -0.22 -19.45 -2.22
C GLY A 42 1.31 -19.36 -2.02
N PRO A 43 2.07 -20.44 -2.30
CA PRO A 43 3.52 -20.48 -2.01
C PRO A 43 4.37 -19.48 -2.77
N GLY A 44 3.90 -18.99 -3.93
CA GLY A 44 4.63 -18.00 -4.74
C GLY A 44 4.69 -16.61 -4.10
N ALA A 45 3.71 -16.26 -3.26
CA ALA A 45 3.59 -14.95 -2.65
C ALA A 45 4.33 -14.81 -1.31
N GLU A 46 5.21 -15.75 -0.97
CA GLU A 46 5.88 -15.77 0.34
C GLU A 46 6.77 -14.55 0.55
N GLU A 47 7.41 -14.05 -0.52
CA GLU A 47 8.21 -12.82 -0.47
C GLU A 47 7.38 -11.57 -0.15
N ILE A 48 6.09 -11.58 -0.49
CA ILE A 48 5.16 -10.50 -0.13
C ILE A 48 4.78 -10.64 1.35
N ARG A 49 4.42 -11.86 1.81
CA ARG A 49 4.05 -12.11 3.21
C ARG A 49 5.18 -11.85 4.21
N GLU A 50 6.43 -12.01 3.79
CA GLU A 50 7.60 -11.64 4.60
C GLU A 50 7.57 -10.17 5.05
N TRP A 51 6.87 -9.28 4.34
CA TRP A 51 6.67 -7.90 4.78
C TRP A 51 5.82 -7.80 6.04
N GLU A 52 4.79 -8.62 6.16
CA GLU A 52 3.97 -8.72 7.38
C GLU A 52 4.70 -9.52 8.47
N TYR A 53 5.28 -10.68 8.14
CA TYR A 53 5.94 -11.54 9.13
C TYR A 53 7.12 -10.86 9.83
N ARG A 54 7.80 -9.95 9.13
CA ARG A 54 8.89 -9.15 9.68
C ARG A 54 8.43 -7.83 10.31
N GLY A 55 7.12 -7.55 10.32
CA GLY A 55 6.52 -6.35 10.88
C GLY A 55 6.83 -5.07 10.10
N ILE A 56 7.16 -5.18 8.81
CA ILE A 56 7.42 -4.02 7.94
C ILE A 56 6.10 -3.34 7.59
N VAL A 57 5.05 -4.12 7.32
CA VAL A 57 3.65 -3.69 7.23
C VAL A 57 2.80 -4.45 8.26
N ASP A 58 1.60 -3.94 8.56
CA ASP A 58 0.68 -4.54 9.54
C ASP A 58 -0.15 -5.68 8.95
N ALA A 59 -0.39 -5.65 7.63
CA ALA A 59 -1.13 -6.69 6.92
C ALA A 59 -0.69 -6.82 5.47
N VAL A 60 -0.75 -8.05 4.92
CA VAL A 60 -0.65 -8.34 3.50
C VAL A 60 -1.97 -8.95 3.01
N VAL A 61 -2.54 -8.35 1.97
CA VAL A 61 -3.79 -8.80 1.33
C VAL A 61 -3.51 -9.14 -0.12
N LEU A 62 -3.83 -10.38 -0.50
CA LEU A 62 -3.57 -10.94 -1.83
C LEU A 62 -4.90 -11.29 -2.50
N SER A 63 -5.12 -10.80 -3.73
CA SER A 63 -6.41 -10.92 -4.42
C SER A 63 -6.89 -12.37 -4.58
N GLY A 64 -5.98 -13.31 -4.86
CA GLY A 64 -6.31 -14.73 -5.00
C GLY A 64 -6.80 -15.39 -3.70
N GLU A 65 -6.47 -14.82 -2.54
CA GLU A 65 -6.85 -15.37 -1.23
C GLU A 65 -8.14 -14.76 -0.70
N VAL A 66 -8.39 -13.48 -0.99
CA VAL A 66 -9.63 -12.80 -0.61
C VAL A 66 -10.74 -12.94 -1.66
N GLY A 67 -10.40 -13.36 -2.88
CA GLY A 67 -11.36 -13.57 -3.97
C GLY A 67 -11.85 -12.30 -4.65
N ALA A 68 -11.18 -11.16 -4.43
CA ALA A 68 -11.46 -9.87 -5.03
C ALA A 68 -10.15 -9.19 -5.43
N GLU A 69 -10.14 -8.51 -6.58
CA GLU A 69 -8.94 -7.83 -7.10
C GLU A 69 -9.20 -6.34 -7.34
N LYS A 70 -8.16 -5.52 -7.21
CA LYS A 70 -8.23 -4.12 -7.63
C LYS A 70 -8.58 -4.08 -9.13
N PRO A 71 -9.46 -3.17 -9.59
CA PRO A 71 -9.94 -1.96 -8.91
C PRO A 71 -11.32 -2.09 -8.22
N THR A 72 -11.72 -3.28 -7.77
CA THR A 72 -13.04 -3.48 -7.12
C THR A 72 -13.07 -2.89 -5.70
N GLU A 73 -14.24 -2.39 -5.27
CA GLU A 73 -14.47 -1.87 -3.91
C GLU A 73 -14.19 -2.95 -2.86
N GLU A 74 -14.56 -4.20 -3.14
CA GLU A 74 -14.37 -5.35 -2.26
C GLU A 74 -12.89 -5.60 -1.95
N ALA A 75 -12.00 -5.43 -2.94
CA ALA A 75 -10.56 -5.59 -2.74
C ALA A 75 -9.99 -4.49 -1.83
N PHE A 76 -10.42 -3.24 -2.04
CA PHE A 76 -10.01 -2.13 -1.19
C PHE A 76 -10.54 -2.29 0.23
N GLN A 77 -11.81 -2.71 0.38
CA GLN A 77 -12.43 -2.93 1.67
C GLN A 77 -11.72 -4.03 2.45
N ALA A 78 -11.34 -5.13 1.79
CA ALA A 78 -10.56 -6.20 2.42
C ALA A 78 -9.23 -5.70 3.01
N ALA A 79 -8.53 -4.81 2.29
CA ALA A 79 -7.28 -4.22 2.79
C ALA A 79 -7.50 -3.21 3.93
N ALA A 80 -8.57 -2.41 3.87
CA ALA A 80 -8.92 -1.48 4.94
C ALA A 80 -9.36 -2.22 6.23
N ASP A 81 -10.15 -3.29 6.08
CA ASP A 81 -10.58 -4.17 7.17
C ASP A 81 -9.39 -4.84 7.86
N ALA A 82 -8.39 -5.28 7.10
CA ALA A 82 -7.18 -5.91 7.64
C ALA A 82 -6.39 -4.99 8.58
N ILE A 83 -6.51 -3.67 8.42
CA ILE A 83 -5.93 -2.65 9.30
C ILE A 83 -6.96 -1.93 10.18
N ASN A 84 -8.21 -2.41 10.22
CA ASN A 84 -9.31 -1.91 11.04
C ASN A 84 -9.66 -0.43 10.80
N LEU A 85 -9.63 0.02 9.54
CA LEU A 85 -9.99 1.38 9.16
C LEU A 85 -11.14 1.40 8.14
N PRO A 86 -11.97 2.47 8.11
CA PRO A 86 -12.87 2.70 7.00
C PRO A 86 -12.09 3.13 5.75
N LEU A 87 -12.65 2.88 4.56
CA LEU A 87 -12.06 3.30 3.27
C LEU A 87 -11.76 4.81 3.21
N SER A 88 -12.61 5.63 3.82
CA SER A 88 -12.45 7.10 3.86
C SER A 88 -11.18 7.57 4.55
N ASP A 89 -10.61 6.74 5.42
CA ASP A 89 -9.40 7.05 6.19
C ASP A 89 -8.16 6.37 5.57
N CYS A 90 -8.32 5.78 4.38
CA CYS A 90 -7.26 5.07 3.69
C CYS A 90 -6.74 5.84 2.47
N VAL A 91 -5.42 5.79 2.29
CA VAL A 91 -4.74 6.22 1.07
C VAL A 91 -4.26 4.97 0.33
N LEU A 92 -4.61 4.81 -0.95
CA LEU A 92 -4.04 3.81 -1.85
C LEU A 92 -2.85 4.41 -2.62
N VAL A 93 -1.71 3.71 -2.62
CA VAL A 93 -0.56 4.00 -3.48
C VAL A 93 -0.37 2.83 -4.46
N ASP A 94 -0.49 3.11 -5.75
CA ASP A 94 -0.55 2.07 -6.79
C ASP A 94 -0.06 2.63 -8.14
N ASP A 95 0.60 1.81 -8.95
CA ASP A 95 1.17 2.20 -10.25
C ASP A 95 0.17 2.05 -11.41
N SER A 96 -1.03 1.53 -11.14
CA SER A 96 -2.13 1.46 -12.09
C SER A 96 -3.12 2.59 -11.87
N ILE A 97 -3.26 3.47 -12.88
CA ILE A 97 -4.25 4.56 -12.85
C ILE A 97 -5.70 4.04 -12.73
N LEU A 98 -5.97 2.80 -13.18
CA LEU A 98 -7.29 2.19 -13.03
C LEU A 98 -7.57 1.84 -11.57
N ASN A 99 -6.56 1.34 -10.84
CA ASN A 99 -6.67 1.05 -9.41
C ASN A 99 -6.89 2.32 -8.59
N ILE A 100 -6.11 3.37 -8.88
CA ILE A 100 -6.27 4.69 -8.24
C ILE A 100 -7.67 5.25 -8.47
N ARG A 101 -8.18 5.18 -9.71
CA ARG A 101 -9.54 5.65 -10.01
C ARG A 101 -10.60 4.86 -9.25
N GLY A 102 -10.49 3.53 -9.22
CA GLY A 102 -11.41 2.69 -8.45
C GLY A 102 -11.39 3.02 -6.95
N ALA A 103 -10.20 3.23 -6.39
CA ALA A 103 -10.05 3.59 -4.98
C ALA A 103 -10.70 4.94 -4.65
N VAL A 104 -10.51 5.94 -5.50
CA VAL A 104 -11.15 7.25 -5.35
C VAL A 104 -12.67 7.15 -5.50
N GLU A 105 -13.17 6.36 -6.45
CA GLU A 105 -14.60 6.09 -6.62
C GLU A 105 -15.20 5.36 -5.40
N ALA A 106 -14.41 4.52 -4.72
CA ALA A 106 -14.76 3.84 -3.46
C ALA A 106 -14.59 4.73 -2.20
N GLY A 107 -14.18 6.00 -2.35
CA GLY A 107 -14.08 6.96 -1.26
C GLY A 107 -12.72 7.05 -0.56
N MET A 108 -11.69 6.40 -1.09
CA MET A 108 -10.31 6.54 -0.61
C MET A 108 -9.63 7.79 -1.19
N VAL A 109 -8.48 8.14 -0.63
CA VAL A 109 -7.50 9.00 -1.32
C VAL A 109 -6.60 8.12 -2.18
N GLY A 110 -6.28 8.54 -3.41
CA GLY A 110 -5.40 7.81 -4.32
C GLY A 110 -4.13 8.59 -4.64
N VAL A 111 -2.97 7.94 -4.53
CA VAL A 111 -1.65 8.45 -4.95
C VAL A 111 -1.16 7.60 -6.11
N PHE A 112 -1.07 8.20 -7.29
CA PHE A 112 -0.61 7.50 -8.48
C PHE A 112 0.91 7.39 -8.51
N TYR A 113 1.40 6.16 -8.36
CA TYR A 113 2.81 5.87 -8.32
C TYR A 113 3.40 5.76 -9.74
N GLN A 114 4.50 6.47 -9.97
CA GLN A 114 5.29 6.36 -11.22
C GLN A 114 6.79 6.43 -10.93
N GLN A 115 7.16 7.11 -9.86
CA GLN A 115 8.51 7.25 -9.35
C GLN A 115 8.41 7.63 -7.87
N PHE A 116 9.34 7.14 -7.07
CA PHE A 116 9.38 7.40 -5.64
C PHE A 116 9.43 8.89 -5.31
N ASP A 117 10.33 9.65 -5.95
CA ASP A 117 10.56 11.09 -5.66
C ASP A 117 9.30 11.95 -5.82
N ARG A 118 8.35 11.52 -6.66
CA ARG A 118 7.08 12.21 -6.83
C ARG A 118 6.06 11.77 -5.79
N ALA A 119 5.89 10.45 -5.64
CA ALA A 119 4.89 9.90 -4.75
C ALA A 119 5.16 10.26 -3.29
N VAL A 120 6.43 10.29 -2.88
CA VAL A 120 6.82 10.60 -1.51
C VAL A 120 6.36 11.98 -1.06
N VAL A 121 6.39 12.99 -1.93
CA VAL A 121 5.93 14.36 -1.61
C VAL A 121 4.43 14.38 -1.32
N GLU A 122 3.65 13.61 -2.07
CA GLU A 122 2.21 13.48 -1.84
C GLU A 122 1.94 12.70 -0.55
N ILE A 123 2.65 11.59 -0.33
CA ILE A 123 2.48 10.74 0.85
C ILE A 123 2.84 11.49 2.14
N THR A 124 3.99 12.17 2.18
CA THR A 124 4.40 12.91 3.38
C THR A 124 3.45 14.05 3.70
N GLY A 125 2.94 14.75 2.68
CA GLY A 125 1.93 15.79 2.86
C GLY A 125 0.57 15.26 3.34
N LEU A 126 0.15 14.06 2.92
CA LEU A 126 -1.11 13.45 3.35
C LEU A 126 -1.08 12.97 4.80
N PHE A 127 0.08 12.51 5.27
CA PHE A 127 0.25 11.93 6.61
C PHE A 127 0.99 12.83 7.60
N ASP A 128 1.26 14.09 7.23
CA ASP A 128 2.00 15.07 8.05
C ASP A 128 3.37 14.54 8.52
N ILE A 129 4.07 13.83 7.63
CA ILE A 129 5.37 13.22 7.94
C ILE A 129 6.50 14.22 7.66
N ASP A 130 7.27 14.54 8.69
CA ASP A 130 8.48 15.35 8.57
C ASP A 130 9.71 14.51 8.15
N GLY A 131 10.44 14.97 7.12
CA GLY A 131 11.73 14.39 6.72
C GLY A 131 11.98 14.38 5.20
N GLU A 132 13.20 14.04 4.81
CA GLU A 132 13.59 13.71 3.43
C GLU A 132 13.81 12.20 3.35
N PHE A 133 13.21 11.55 2.33
CA PHE A 133 13.23 10.10 2.13
C PHE A 133 13.71 9.75 0.73
#